data_AF-A0A818K1H8-F1
#
_entry.id   AF-A0A818K1H8-F1
#
_cell.length_a   1.000
_cell.length_b   1.000
_cell.length_c   1.000
_cell.angle_alpha   90.00
_cell.angle_beta   90.00
_cell.angle_gamma   90.00
#
_symmetry.space_group_name_H-M   'P 1'
#
loop_
_entity.id
_entity.type
_entity.pdbx_description
1 polymer ?
#
loop_
_entity_poly.entity_id
_entity_poly.type
_entity_poly.pdbx_seq_one_letter_code
_entity_poly.pdbx_strand_id
1 'polypeptide(L)'
;MSFCLFIVSLVDLGDKNDTKLKSPFDIAAENVASGGRETVEAAQITTMQMAEQAGKTSIKCEFFDVSCLSFIRGLSIDRKEGYLLEKLNDYHCDHHAFFHTRYYCDLCKCHDGPKWFVIKDSYIVDIQLDTHEVCFPMLVDREFQVLTGIHNTDNDDSIKINNLQRTLVIKCSTAHDCDEWAQHLSNLTEQAKDFVSALRSRFNSYTPVRENQLAYWFINGKSYMEAVVKALLIAKEEVIRHPRYNTKDGLLLWSHHEKMVVIDEKIAFIGGIDLCHGRWDDEHMRLVDLGDKNDTKLKSRFDIVAENVASRDRETVETAQITTVRTAEQAGEISVKTGIKDDEDSDDEKILEEQQPIINTTPELDRKHRYFIGKDYANAYEKDFKELEDFRSDYIIRTLVPRMPWHDEALVVFGQTARDVARHFIQRWNIHKCEKYLNNNLYPFLLPKSYDDVEDLAVENWRDFLEGQPFRVNAQCVRSVGPWSVRTKSMESSIHNTYIQMIDAAKHFIYIENQFFIIIAQDSVVQNQIADVLFRRIERAHKYDVYFII
;
A
#
# COMPACT_ATOMS: atom_id res chain seq x y z
N MET A 1 -9.36 -14.67 0.98
CA MET A 1 -10.00 -13.84 -0.06
C MET A 1 -10.01 -12.38 0.41
N SER A 2 -9.43 -11.46 -0.36
CA SER A 2 -9.60 -10.02 -0.18
C SER A 2 -9.78 -9.40 -1.56
N PHE A 3 -10.97 -8.85 -1.82
CA PHE A 3 -11.27 -8.08 -3.02
C PHE A 3 -11.97 -6.79 -2.61
N CYS A 4 -11.37 -5.64 -2.92
CA CYS A 4 -12.10 -4.44 -3.30
C CYS A 4 -11.22 -3.60 -4.24
N LEU A 5 -11.83 -3.02 -5.27
CA LEU A 5 -11.21 -2.19 -6.31
C LEU A 5 -11.77 -0.78 -6.08
N PHE A 6 -10.91 0.19 -5.82
CA PHE A 6 -11.18 1.59 -6.12
C PHE A 6 -9.89 2.16 -6.69
N ILE A 7 -9.95 2.49 -7.98
CA ILE A 7 -9.11 3.50 -8.62
C ILE A 7 -10.09 4.66 -8.83
N VAL A 8 -9.91 5.75 -8.09
CA VAL A 8 -10.42 7.04 -8.53
C VAL A 8 -9.17 7.88 -8.77
N SER A 9 -8.72 7.85 -10.02
CA SER A 9 -8.06 8.99 -10.62
C SER A 9 -8.67 9.11 -12.01
N LEU A 10 -9.79 9.83 -12.07
CA LEU A 10 -10.04 10.65 -13.23
C LEU A 10 -9.34 11.96 -12.92
N VAL A 11 -8.14 12.13 -13.47
CA VAL A 11 -7.70 13.46 -13.85
C VAL A 11 -8.70 13.88 -14.92
N ASP A 12 -9.75 14.57 -14.50
CA ASP A 12 -10.63 15.26 -15.42
C ASP A 12 -9.81 16.41 -16.01
N LEU A 13 -9.31 16.22 -17.24
CA LEU A 13 -8.88 17.30 -18.10
C LEU A 13 -10.15 18.05 -18.53
N GLY A 14 -10.68 18.83 -17.58
CA GLY A 14 -11.72 19.84 -17.69
C GLY A 14 -12.84 19.61 -18.69
N ASP A 15 -14.06 19.37 -18.19
CA ASP A 15 -15.25 19.70 -18.96
C ASP A 15 -15.83 21.08 -18.63
N LYS A 16 -16.21 21.75 -19.71
CA LYS A 16 -16.71 23.11 -19.79
C LYS A 16 -18.13 23.14 -19.20
N ASN A 17 -18.37 24.01 -18.23
CA ASN A 17 -19.40 25.06 -18.32
C ASN A 17 -19.51 25.89 -17.02
N ASP A 18 -18.98 27.10 -17.16
CA ASP A 18 -19.53 28.38 -16.68
C ASP A 18 -19.46 28.73 -15.17
N THR A 19 -18.49 29.56 -14.81
CA THR A 19 -18.75 30.98 -14.49
C THR A 19 -17.41 31.73 -14.26
N LYS A 20 -17.01 32.53 -15.27
CA LYS A 20 -15.96 33.58 -15.23
C LYS A 20 -14.69 33.28 -14.40
N LEU A 21 -13.93 32.25 -14.77
CA LEU A 21 -12.48 32.31 -14.52
C LEU A 21 -11.85 33.29 -15.51
N LYS A 22 -11.08 34.25 -14.97
CA LYS A 22 -10.20 35.13 -15.76
C LYS A 22 -9.36 34.28 -16.70
N SER A 23 -9.17 34.72 -17.94
CA SER A 23 -8.34 33.96 -18.88
C SER A 23 -6.90 33.90 -18.36
N PRO A 24 -6.13 32.85 -18.70
CA PRO A 24 -4.70 32.80 -18.39
C PRO A 24 -3.93 34.06 -18.83
N PHE A 25 -4.42 34.76 -19.87
CA PHE A 25 -3.90 36.05 -20.32
C PHE A 25 -4.12 37.19 -19.31
N ASP A 26 -5.26 37.22 -18.62
CA ASP A 26 -5.58 38.26 -17.64
C ASP A 26 -4.77 38.09 -16.34
N ILE A 27 -4.51 36.85 -15.94
CA ILE A 27 -3.64 36.50 -14.81
C ILE A 27 -2.18 36.83 -15.13
N ALA A 28 -1.74 36.55 -16.36
CA ALA A 28 -0.40 36.92 -16.84
C ALA A 28 -0.23 38.45 -16.93
N ALA A 29 -1.26 39.18 -17.38
CA ALA A 29 -1.21 40.64 -17.48
C ALA A 29 -1.12 41.34 -16.11
N GLU A 30 -1.78 40.82 -15.07
CA GLU A 30 -1.68 41.35 -13.70
C GLU A 30 -0.30 41.08 -13.07
N ASN A 31 0.33 39.94 -13.39
CA ASN A 31 1.66 39.58 -12.88
C ASN A 31 2.82 40.30 -13.60
N VAL A 32 2.63 40.76 -14.84
CA VAL A 32 3.62 41.57 -15.58
C VAL A 32 3.79 42.96 -14.96
N ALA A 33 2.78 43.47 -14.25
CA ALA A 33 2.81 44.81 -13.64
C ALA A 33 3.65 44.89 -12.34
N SER A 34 4.06 43.76 -11.73
CA SER A 34 4.69 43.72 -10.40
C SER A 34 6.21 43.47 -10.39
N GLY A 35 6.86 43.26 -11.55
CA GLY A 35 8.31 43.42 -11.73
C GLY A 35 9.24 42.51 -10.91
N GLY A 36 8.81 41.29 -10.51
CA GLY A 36 9.61 40.32 -9.74
C GLY A 36 10.18 39.15 -10.55
N ARG A 37 11.11 38.38 -9.97
CA ARG A 37 11.84 37.21 -10.53
C ARG A 37 10.93 36.09 -11.08
N GLU A 38 9.65 36.08 -10.70
CA GLU A 38 8.56 35.27 -11.29
C GLU A 38 8.34 35.55 -12.79
N THR A 39 8.89 36.65 -13.31
CA THR A 39 8.77 37.06 -14.72
C THR A 39 9.48 36.12 -15.70
N VAL A 40 10.53 35.40 -15.29
CA VAL A 40 11.21 34.42 -16.17
C VAL A 40 10.47 33.09 -16.19
N GLU A 41 10.05 32.59 -15.04
CA GLU A 41 9.24 31.37 -14.92
C GLU A 41 7.87 31.53 -15.59
N ALA A 42 7.19 32.66 -15.37
CA ALA A 42 5.92 32.95 -16.04
C ALA A 42 6.10 33.11 -17.56
N ALA A 43 7.21 33.70 -18.02
CA ALA A 43 7.52 33.79 -19.44
C ALA A 43 7.84 32.41 -20.05
N GLN A 44 8.53 31.54 -19.33
CA GLN A 44 8.83 30.16 -19.76
C GLN A 44 7.58 29.30 -19.81
N ILE A 45 6.72 29.35 -18.78
CA ILE A 45 5.43 28.65 -18.73
C ILE A 45 4.50 29.14 -19.84
N THR A 46 4.41 30.45 -20.05
CA THR A 46 3.60 31.04 -21.14
C THR A 46 4.15 30.61 -22.51
N THR A 47 5.47 30.56 -22.67
CA THR A 47 6.12 30.12 -23.92
C THR A 47 5.91 28.62 -24.18
N MET A 48 5.88 27.78 -23.14
CA MET A 48 5.58 26.35 -23.25
C MET A 48 4.10 26.09 -23.58
N GLN A 49 3.16 26.80 -22.93
CA GLN A 49 1.73 26.71 -23.24
C GLN A 49 1.39 27.17 -24.67
N MET A 50 2.07 28.23 -25.16
CA MET A 50 1.97 28.65 -26.55
C MET A 50 2.57 27.63 -27.53
N ALA A 51 3.56 26.84 -27.12
CA ALA A 51 4.18 25.80 -27.94
C ALA A 51 3.37 24.49 -27.98
N GLU A 52 2.67 24.16 -26.90
CA GLU A 52 1.71 23.06 -26.81
C GLU A 52 0.53 23.29 -27.77
N GLN A 53 0.01 24.52 -27.84
CA GLN A 53 -0.99 24.92 -28.84
C GLN A 53 -0.47 24.88 -30.29
N ALA A 54 0.85 24.88 -30.49
CA ALA A 54 1.49 24.86 -31.82
C ALA A 54 2.01 23.46 -32.24
N GLY A 55 1.81 22.42 -31.42
CA GLY A 55 2.16 21.03 -31.75
C GLY A 55 3.66 20.74 -31.91
N LYS A 56 4.55 21.49 -31.20
CA LYS A 56 6.02 21.37 -31.32
C LYS A 56 6.73 21.37 -29.94
N THR A 57 6.44 20.37 -29.11
CA THR A 57 6.91 20.30 -27.71
C THR A 57 8.31 19.69 -27.54
N SER A 58 8.70 18.66 -28.31
CA SER A 58 9.97 17.94 -28.10
C SER A 58 11.23 18.76 -28.40
N ILE A 59 11.23 19.54 -29.49
CA ILE A 59 12.41 20.29 -29.99
C ILE A 59 12.85 21.44 -29.05
N LYS A 60 11.99 21.87 -28.11
CA LYS A 60 12.27 23.04 -27.25
C LYS A 60 12.68 22.69 -25.82
N CYS A 61 12.30 21.53 -25.29
CA CYS A 61 12.83 21.04 -24.00
C CYS A 61 14.33 20.78 -24.12
N GLU A 62 14.76 20.24 -25.27
CA GLU A 62 16.18 20.11 -25.65
C GLU A 62 16.90 21.47 -25.78
N PHE A 63 16.21 22.55 -26.13
CA PHE A 63 16.84 23.87 -26.30
C PHE A 63 17.12 24.58 -24.96
N PHE A 64 16.30 24.33 -23.94
CA PHE A 64 16.45 24.93 -22.62
C PHE A 64 17.16 24.02 -21.62
N ASP A 65 17.56 22.82 -22.05
CA ASP A 65 18.08 21.74 -21.20
C ASP A 65 17.19 21.46 -19.98
N VAL A 66 15.86 21.47 -20.15
CA VAL A 66 14.90 21.21 -19.06
C VAL A 66 13.78 20.24 -19.41
N SER A 67 13.36 19.44 -18.43
CA SER A 67 12.29 18.45 -18.58
C SER A 67 10.95 18.87 -18.00
N CYS A 68 9.89 18.11 -18.31
CA CYS A 68 8.58 18.31 -17.68
C CYS A 68 8.61 18.04 -16.16
N LEU A 69 9.55 17.23 -15.66
CA LEU A 69 9.68 16.92 -14.24
C LEU A 69 10.12 18.12 -13.40
N SER A 70 10.80 19.11 -14.00
CA SER A 70 11.24 20.34 -13.34
C SER A 70 10.07 21.18 -12.82
N PHE A 71 8.88 21.00 -13.40
CA PHE A 71 7.71 21.84 -13.16
C PHE A 71 6.58 21.13 -12.39
N ILE A 72 6.77 19.86 -12.00
CA ILE A 72 5.77 19.13 -11.24
C ILE A 72 5.81 19.58 -9.77
N ARG A 73 4.69 20.14 -9.31
CA ARG A 73 4.52 20.54 -7.90
C ARG A 73 4.72 19.34 -6.97
N GLY A 74 5.52 19.52 -5.92
CA GLY A 74 5.80 18.48 -4.92
C GLY A 74 6.99 17.58 -5.25
N LEU A 75 7.52 17.62 -6.49
CA LEU A 75 8.87 17.10 -6.77
C LEU A 75 9.91 18.16 -6.42
N SER A 76 11.12 17.73 -6.05
CA SER A 76 12.21 18.65 -5.74
C SER A 76 12.66 19.39 -7.00
N ILE A 77 13.34 20.53 -6.81
CA ILE A 77 14.08 21.17 -7.91
C ILE A 77 15.09 20.18 -8.50
N ASP A 78 15.26 20.24 -9.81
CA ASP A 78 16.25 19.41 -10.49
C ASP A 78 17.66 19.84 -10.11
N ARG A 79 18.50 18.86 -9.81
CA ARG A 79 19.90 19.11 -9.45
C ARG A 79 20.79 19.13 -10.67
N LYS A 80 20.52 18.21 -11.60
CA LYS A 80 21.13 18.11 -12.91
C LYS A 80 20.22 17.27 -13.80
N GLU A 81 20.12 17.66 -15.05
CA GLU A 81 19.46 16.89 -16.09
C GLU A 81 20.20 17.01 -17.42
N GLY A 82 19.97 16.07 -18.33
CA GLY A 82 20.58 16.07 -19.65
C GLY A 82 20.71 14.69 -20.28
N TYR A 83 21.21 14.67 -21.51
CA TYR A 83 21.44 13.44 -22.26
C TYR A 83 22.63 12.66 -21.74
N LEU A 84 22.41 11.37 -21.49
CA LEU A 84 23.46 10.38 -21.31
C LEU A 84 23.11 9.10 -22.08
N LEU A 85 24.12 8.29 -22.37
CA LEU A 85 23.93 7.01 -23.03
C LEU A 85 23.85 5.92 -21.97
N GLU A 86 22.69 5.31 -21.77
CA GLU A 86 22.61 4.12 -20.92
C GLU A 86 23.31 2.97 -21.65
N LYS A 87 24.31 2.36 -20.99
CA LYS A 87 24.92 1.12 -21.46
C LYS A 87 24.29 -0.03 -20.70
N LEU A 88 23.72 -0.99 -21.41
CA LEU A 88 23.52 -2.31 -20.82
C LEU A 88 24.90 -2.95 -20.62
N ASN A 89 25.38 -3.00 -19.38
CA ASN A 89 26.43 -3.96 -19.06
C ASN A 89 25.83 -5.36 -18.97
N ASP A 90 26.49 -6.32 -19.62
CA ASP A 90 26.33 -7.76 -19.48
C ASP A 90 26.11 -8.13 -18.00
N TYR A 91 24.86 -8.31 -17.55
CA TYR A 91 24.40 -9.24 -16.51
C TYR A 91 22.87 -9.15 -16.43
N HIS A 92 22.21 -10.24 -16.86
CA HIS A 92 20.82 -10.60 -16.63
C HIS A 92 19.77 -9.47 -16.60
N CYS A 93 19.04 -9.34 -17.71
CA CYS A 93 17.62 -9.04 -17.61
C CYS A 93 16.98 -10.11 -16.69
N ASP A 94 16.81 -9.79 -15.41
CA ASP A 94 16.19 -10.67 -14.39
C ASP A 94 14.68 -10.87 -14.61
N HIS A 95 14.18 -10.68 -15.85
CA HIS A 95 12.92 -11.31 -16.26
C HIS A 95 13.08 -12.84 -16.38
N HIS A 96 14.30 -13.36 -16.55
CA HIS A 96 14.57 -14.79 -16.78
C HIS A 96 15.50 -15.44 -15.75
N ALA A 97 15.33 -15.18 -14.45
CA ALA A 97 16.10 -15.85 -13.39
C ALA A 97 15.82 -17.37 -13.25
N PHE A 98 15.19 -18.03 -14.23
CA PHE A 98 15.03 -19.49 -14.29
C PHE A 98 15.53 -20.15 -15.59
N PHE A 99 15.94 -19.41 -16.61
CA PHE A 99 16.49 -20.01 -17.84
C PHE A 99 17.74 -19.26 -18.32
N HIS A 100 18.89 -19.90 -18.13
CA HIS A 100 20.18 -19.52 -18.72
C HIS A 100 20.10 -19.61 -20.26
N THR A 101 19.70 -18.56 -20.95
CA THR A 101 20.02 -18.37 -22.37
C THR A 101 20.06 -16.87 -22.73
N ARG A 102 21.12 -16.48 -23.47
CA ARG A 102 21.21 -15.21 -24.19
C ARG A 102 20.07 -15.13 -25.21
N TYR A 103 18.96 -14.51 -24.84
CA TYR A 103 17.93 -14.09 -25.79
C TYR A 103 17.70 -12.59 -25.65
N TYR A 104 17.86 -11.91 -26.78
CA TYR A 104 17.53 -10.51 -27.06
C TYR A 104 16.24 -10.06 -26.33
N CYS A 105 16.32 -8.94 -25.60
CA CYS A 105 15.16 -8.37 -24.90
C CYS A 105 14.36 -7.44 -25.82
N ASP A 106 13.58 -8.01 -26.73
CA ASP A 106 12.59 -7.25 -27.51
C ASP A 106 11.42 -6.74 -26.65
N LEU A 107 11.28 -7.22 -25.41
CA LEU A 107 10.20 -6.83 -24.48
C LEU A 107 10.45 -5.56 -23.67
N CYS A 108 11.71 -5.18 -23.42
CA CYS A 108 12.04 -4.09 -22.51
C CYS A 108 12.38 -2.75 -23.18
N LYS A 109 12.30 -2.66 -24.53
CA LYS A 109 12.72 -1.47 -25.30
C LYS A 109 14.05 -0.87 -24.80
N CYS A 110 14.97 -1.74 -24.34
CA CYS A 110 16.28 -1.34 -23.86
C CYS A 110 17.18 -1.09 -25.08
N HIS A 111 16.82 -0.08 -25.87
CA HIS A 111 17.68 0.37 -26.95
C HIS A 111 18.91 1.05 -26.33
N ASP A 112 20.10 0.62 -26.74
CA ASP A 112 21.29 1.47 -26.62
C ASP A 112 20.97 2.79 -27.31
N GLY A 113 20.91 3.87 -26.54
CA GLY A 113 20.43 5.14 -27.06
C GLY A 113 20.53 6.29 -26.05
N PRO A 114 20.53 7.53 -26.55
CA PRO A 114 20.56 8.71 -25.69
C PRO A 114 19.25 8.79 -24.91
N LYS A 115 19.37 8.95 -23.58
CA LYS A 115 18.27 9.10 -22.64
C LYS A 115 18.44 10.38 -21.85
N TRP A 116 17.33 11.04 -21.53
CA TRP A 116 17.34 12.24 -20.70
C TRP A 116 17.27 11.85 -19.24
N PHE A 117 18.35 11.96 -18.50
CA PHE A 117 18.38 11.67 -17.07
C PHE A 117 18.07 12.93 -16.27
N VAL A 118 17.40 12.74 -15.14
CA VAL A 118 17.07 13.78 -14.17
C VAL A 118 17.47 13.29 -12.78
N ILE A 119 18.28 14.10 -12.08
CA ILE A 119 18.66 13.87 -10.68
C ILE A 119 17.76 14.72 -9.79
N LYS A 120 16.97 14.03 -8.96
CA LYS A 120 16.10 14.62 -7.93
C LYS A 120 16.76 14.52 -6.55
N ASP A 121 16.04 14.84 -5.48
CA ASP A 121 16.57 14.86 -4.12
C ASP A 121 16.85 13.49 -3.50
N SER A 122 16.22 12.42 -4.00
CA SER A 122 16.30 11.09 -3.39
C SER A 122 16.21 9.93 -4.39
N TYR A 123 16.32 10.23 -5.69
CA TYR A 123 16.35 9.27 -6.79
C TYR A 123 16.93 9.90 -8.07
N ILE A 124 17.31 9.04 -9.01
CA ILE A 124 17.61 9.39 -10.40
C ILE A 124 16.61 8.67 -11.31
N VAL A 125 16.17 9.33 -12.38
CA VAL A 125 15.25 8.74 -13.36
C VAL A 125 15.60 9.16 -14.78
N ASP A 126 15.34 8.30 -15.75
CA ASP A 126 15.34 8.65 -17.16
C ASP A 126 13.91 8.94 -17.66
N ILE A 127 13.82 9.87 -18.61
CA ILE A 127 12.56 10.22 -19.28
C ILE A 127 12.74 10.19 -20.80
N GLN A 128 11.66 9.88 -21.49
CA GLN A 128 11.57 10.07 -22.93
C GLN A 128 11.02 11.48 -23.22
N LEU A 129 11.81 12.35 -23.84
CA LEU A 129 11.44 13.77 -24.03
C LEU A 129 10.29 13.99 -25.04
N ASP A 130 10.10 13.07 -25.98
CA ASP A 130 9.06 13.13 -27.00
C ASP A 130 7.68 12.68 -26.47
N THR A 131 7.64 11.62 -25.65
CA THR A 131 6.40 11.09 -25.06
C THR A 131 6.15 11.60 -23.64
N HIS A 132 7.14 12.25 -23.02
CA HIS A 132 7.17 12.58 -21.60
C HIS A 132 7.00 11.35 -20.68
N GLU A 133 7.25 10.14 -21.20
CA GLU A 133 7.16 8.92 -20.42
C GLU A 133 8.34 8.82 -19.44
N VAL A 134 8.01 8.72 -18.17
CA VAL A 134 8.96 8.41 -17.10
C VAL A 134 9.33 6.93 -17.22
N CYS A 135 10.63 6.60 -17.13
CA CYS A 135 11.13 5.23 -17.08
C CYS A 135 11.36 4.78 -15.62
N PHE A 136 12.07 3.68 -15.39
CA PHE A 136 12.20 3.09 -14.05
C PHE A 136 13.07 3.97 -13.13
N PRO A 137 12.49 4.66 -12.12
CA PRO A 137 13.26 5.49 -11.22
C PRO A 137 14.14 4.64 -10.30
N MET A 138 15.41 5.00 -10.19
CA MET A 138 16.37 4.37 -9.30
C MET A 138 16.45 5.17 -7.99
N LEU A 139 15.78 4.64 -6.96
CA LEU A 139 15.73 5.25 -5.64
C LEU A 139 17.09 5.13 -4.92
N VAL A 140 17.43 6.16 -4.14
CA VAL A 140 18.56 6.09 -3.20
C VAL A 140 18.21 5.17 -2.04
N ASP A 141 19.12 4.26 -1.70
CA ASP A 141 19.03 3.32 -0.60
C ASP A 141 20.42 3.06 0.01
N ARG A 142 20.51 2.12 0.97
CA ARG A 142 21.73 1.82 1.74
C ARG A 142 22.88 1.25 0.91
N GLU A 143 22.59 0.72 -0.29
CA GLU A 143 23.60 0.23 -1.23
C GLU A 143 23.78 1.19 -2.41
N PHE A 144 23.23 2.41 -2.34
CA PHE A 144 23.41 3.42 -3.38
C PHE A 144 24.88 3.85 -3.46
N GLN A 145 25.56 3.45 -4.53
CA GLN A 145 26.98 3.71 -4.73
C GLN A 145 27.23 4.20 -6.15
N VAL A 146 28.00 5.28 -6.25
CA VAL A 146 28.45 5.88 -7.50
C VAL A 146 29.91 5.53 -7.70
N LEU A 147 30.23 4.83 -8.78
CA LEU A 147 31.58 4.37 -9.11
C LEU A 147 32.00 4.93 -10.47
N THR A 148 33.23 5.44 -10.55
CA THR A 148 33.85 5.95 -11.78
C THR A 148 35.22 5.31 -12.01
N GLY A 149 35.77 5.52 -13.21
CA GLY A 149 37.10 5.08 -13.62
C GLY A 149 37.16 3.63 -14.15
N ILE A 150 38.14 3.38 -15.02
CA ILE A 150 38.29 2.13 -15.78
C ILE A 150 38.20 0.85 -14.94
N HIS A 151 38.69 0.88 -13.70
CA HIS A 151 38.67 -0.28 -12.81
C HIS A 151 37.27 -0.69 -12.34
N ASN A 152 36.32 0.25 -12.31
CA ASN A 152 34.97 0.01 -11.79
C ASN A 152 33.92 -0.13 -12.89
N THR A 153 34.14 0.50 -14.04
CA THR A 153 33.16 0.70 -15.12
C THR A 153 33.63 0.19 -16.48
N ASP A 154 34.82 -0.40 -16.52
CA ASP A 154 35.53 -0.85 -17.72
C ASP A 154 35.86 0.27 -18.74
N ASN A 155 35.45 1.52 -18.48
CA ASN A 155 35.73 2.70 -19.31
C ASN A 155 35.81 4.00 -18.48
N ASP A 156 36.77 4.86 -18.76
CA ASP A 156 36.93 6.14 -18.03
C ASP A 156 35.79 7.16 -18.27
N ASP A 157 35.00 6.98 -19.33
CA ASP A 157 33.85 7.81 -19.67
C ASP A 157 32.50 7.26 -19.16
N SER A 158 32.53 6.27 -18.27
CA SER A 158 31.34 5.63 -17.72
C SER A 158 31.20 5.84 -16.21
N ILE A 159 29.96 6.03 -15.76
CA ILE A 159 29.53 6.02 -14.36
C ILE A 159 28.75 4.73 -14.12
N LYS A 160 29.05 4.03 -13.03
CA LYS A 160 28.27 2.88 -12.56
C LYS A 160 27.59 3.22 -11.25
N ILE A 161 26.27 3.13 -11.24
CA ILE A 161 25.41 3.35 -10.08
C ILE A 161 24.86 2.01 -9.63
N ASN A 162 25.07 1.63 -8.38
CA ASN A 162 24.45 0.45 -7.78
C ASN A 162 23.42 0.90 -6.75
N ASN A 163 22.36 0.11 -6.53
CA ASN A 163 21.52 0.18 -5.33
C ASN A 163 21.07 -1.24 -4.93
N LEU A 164 20.15 -1.39 -3.98
CA LEU A 164 19.66 -2.70 -3.56
C LEU A 164 18.93 -3.47 -4.67
N GLN A 165 18.42 -2.80 -5.70
CA GLN A 165 17.57 -3.41 -6.73
C GLN A 165 18.29 -3.67 -8.05
N ARG A 166 19.19 -2.78 -8.46
CA ARG A 166 19.84 -2.87 -9.78
C ARG A 166 21.22 -2.22 -9.81
N THR A 167 21.86 -2.43 -10.94
CA THR A 167 23.08 -1.74 -11.36
C THR A 167 22.77 -1.01 -12.66
N LEU A 168 23.09 0.27 -12.73
CA LEU A 168 22.91 1.14 -13.87
C LEU A 168 24.28 1.63 -14.33
N VAL A 169 24.62 1.44 -15.60
CA VAL A 169 25.86 1.96 -16.19
C VAL A 169 25.50 3.02 -17.22
N ILE A 170 26.06 4.21 -17.03
CA ILE A 170 25.78 5.37 -17.85
C ILE A 170 27.08 5.85 -18.48
N LYS A 171 27.09 5.95 -19.80
CA LYS A 171 28.20 6.50 -20.57
C LYS A 171 27.98 8.00 -20.79
N CYS A 172 28.99 8.78 -20.48
CA CYS A 172 29.06 10.21 -20.71
C CYS A 172 29.74 10.51 -22.05
N SER A 173 29.59 11.73 -22.56
CA SER A 173 30.25 12.19 -23.78
C SER A 173 31.76 12.32 -23.61
N THR A 174 32.20 12.76 -22.44
CA THR A 174 33.62 12.93 -22.09
C THR A 174 33.90 12.47 -20.66
N ALA A 175 35.17 12.26 -20.33
CA ALA A 175 35.59 12.00 -18.95
C ALA A 175 35.27 13.19 -18.02
N HIS A 176 35.31 14.42 -18.52
CA HIS A 176 34.94 15.60 -17.74
C HIS A 176 33.44 15.60 -17.38
N ASP A 177 32.58 15.29 -18.36
CA ASP A 177 31.14 15.15 -18.12
C ASP A 177 30.87 14.02 -17.12
N CYS A 178 31.63 12.93 -17.22
CA CYS A 178 31.58 11.82 -16.26
C CYS A 178 31.88 12.29 -14.83
N ASP A 179 32.96 13.05 -14.64
CA ASP A 179 33.33 13.61 -13.33
C ASP A 179 32.25 14.56 -12.79
N GLU A 180 31.69 15.42 -13.65
CA GLU A 180 30.64 16.37 -13.27
C GLU A 180 29.36 15.63 -12.82
N TRP A 181 28.84 14.71 -13.63
CA TRP A 181 27.68 13.90 -13.28
C TRP A 181 27.92 13.06 -12.02
N ALA A 182 29.10 12.46 -11.87
CA ALA A 182 29.46 11.71 -10.68
C ALA A 182 29.49 12.59 -9.42
N GLN A 183 29.91 13.85 -9.54
CA GLN A 183 29.87 14.82 -8.42
C GLN A 183 28.42 15.12 -8.01
N HIS A 184 27.52 15.35 -8.98
CA HIS A 184 26.09 15.57 -8.68
C HIS A 184 25.43 14.34 -8.04
N LEU A 185 25.76 13.14 -8.50
CA LEU A 185 25.28 11.88 -7.92
C LEU A 185 25.88 11.61 -6.53
N SER A 186 27.11 12.02 -6.30
CA SER A 186 27.72 11.94 -4.96
C SER A 186 27.04 12.92 -4.00
N ASN A 187 26.76 14.15 -4.43
CA ASN A 187 26.01 15.13 -3.63
C ASN A 187 24.58 14.66 -3.29
N LEU A 188 23.94 13.92 -4.21
CA LEU A 188 22.65 13.26 -3.96
C LEU A 188 22.75 12.32 -2.75
N THR A 189 23.82 11.54 -2.60
CA THR A 189 23.96 10.62 -1.46
C THR A 189 24.05 11.34 -0.10
N GLU A 190 24.70 12.50 -0.06
CA GLU A 190 24.79 13.34 1.14
C GLU A 190 23.45 13.96 1.53
N GLN A 191 22.65 14.34 0.54
CA GLN A 191 21.32 14.92 0.76
C GLN A 191 20.29 13.85 1.14
N ALA A 192 20.32 12.71 0.46
CA ALA A 192 19.51 11.54 0.74
C ALA A 192 20.10 10.63 1.83
N LYS A 193 20.92 11.20 2.74
CA LYS A 193 21.60 10.47 3.82
C LYS A 193 20.66 9.65 4.69
N ASP A 194 19.40 10.07 4.80
CA ASP A 194 18.33 9.35 5.50
C ASP A 194 18.17 7.91 4.98
N PHE A 195 18.42 7.69 3.69
CA PHE A 195 18.24 6.40 3.01
C PHE A 195 19.56 5.65 2.80
N VAL A 196 20.68 6.36 2.67
CA VAL A 196 22.02 5.76 2.53
C VAL A 196 22.54 5.24 3.87
N SER A 197 22.35 6.01 4.94
CA SER A 197 22.82 5.64 6.28
C SER A 197 21.93 4.62 6.99
N ALA A 198 20.96 4.02 6.30
CA ALA A 198 20.00 3.06 6.86
C ALA A 198 20.63 1.83 7.55
N LEU A 199 21.86 1.43 7.20
CA LEU A 199 22.63 0.42 7.96
C LEU A 199 22.99 0.86 9.39
N ARG A 200 23.04 2.17 9.64
CA ARG A 200 23.18 2.81 10.96
C ARG A 200 21.85 3.28 11.53
N SER A 201 20.74 3.13 10.80
CA SER A 201 19.43 3.46 11.35
C SER A 201 19.06 2.46 12.44
N ARG A 202 18.27 2.92 13.40
CA ARG A 202 17.70 2.09 14.44
C ARG A 202 16.98 0.89 13.79
N PHE A 203 17.22 -0.31 14.31
CA PHE A 203 16.66 -1.58 13.81
C PHE A 203 17.08 -2.04 12.40
N ASN A 204 18.05 -1.36 11.76
CA ASN A 204 18.43 -1.61 10.35
C ASN A 204 17.23 -1.43 9.40
N SER A 205 16.42 -0.40 9.63
CA SER A 205 15.30 -0.02 8.78
C SER A 205 15.78 0.77 7.56
N TYR A 206 15.08 0.65 6.43
CA TYR A 206 15.25 1.53 5.27
C TYR A 206 15.01 3.02 5.54
N THR A 207 14.48 3.38 6.71
CA THR A 207 14.14 4.77 7.08
C THR A 207 14.72 5.15 8.45
N PRO A 208 15.03 6.44 8.67
CA PRO A 208 15.47 6.94 9.96
C PRO A 208 14.29 7.12 10.93
N VAL A 209 14.59 7.44 12.18
CA VAL A 209 13.57 7.93 13.12
C VAL A 209 13.21 9.37 12.74
N ARG A 210 11.93 9.61 12.49
CA ARG A 210 11.33 10.93 12.27
C ARG A 210 10.86 11.48 13.61
N GLU A 211 11.43 12.60 14.04
CA GLU A 211 11.06 13.22 15.32
C GLU A 211 9.77 14.04 15.21
N ASN A 212 9.04 14.15 16.33
CA ASN A 212 7.91 15.07 16.47
C ASN A 212 6.80 14.93 15.39
N GLN A 213 6.55 13.71 14.92
CA GLN A 213 5.53 13.41 13.93
C GLN A 213 4.15 13.29 14.59
N LEU A 214 3.11 13.70 13.88
CA LEU A 214 1.75 13.40 14.30
C LEU A 214 1.41 11.94 14.01
N ALA A 215 0.73 11.31 14.96
CA ALA A 215 0.18 9.97 14.80
C ALA A 215 -1.13 9.82 15.59
N TYR A 216 -2.04 8.98 15.10
CA TYR A 216 -3.27 8.61 15.79
C TYR A 216 -3.52 7.11 15.62
N TRP A 217 -3.92 6.43 16.70
CA TRP A 217 -4.18 4.99 16.70
C TRP A 217 -5.70 4.72 16.72
N PHE A 218 -6.09 3.62 16.09
CA PHE A 218 -7.47 3.16 15.99
C PHE A 218 -7.56 1.77 16.60
N ILE A 219 -8.60 1.56 17.38
CA ILE A 219 -9.01 0.24 17.85
C ILE A 219 -10.29 -0.10 17.08
N ASN A 220 -10.27 -1.24 16.40
CA ASN A 220 -11.32 -1.77 15.54
C ASN A 220 -11.54 -1.02 14.22
N GLY A 221 -12.33 -1.64 13.35
CA GLY A 221 -12.56 -1.18 11.98
C GLY A 221 -13.38 0.10 11.85
N LYS A 222 -14.31 0.39 12.77
CA LYS A 222 -15.26 1.50 12.60
C LYS A 222 -14.56 2.85 12.46
N SER A 223 -13.86 3.31 13.50
CA SER A 223 -13.20 4.62 13.48
C SER A 223 -12.09 4.70 12.43
N TYR A 224 -11.39 3.58 12.18
CA TYR A 224 -10.37 3.49 11.14
C TYR A 224 -10.95 3.69 9.74
N MET A 225 -11.98 2.91 9.38
CA MET A 225 -12.58 2.99 8.04
C MET A 225 -13.27 4.32 7.81
N GLU A 226 -13.92 4.90 8.82
CA GLU A 226 -14.49 6.25 8.73
C GLU A 226 -13.41 7.31 8.47
N ALA A 227 -12.28 7.25 9.19
CA ALA A 227 -11.16 8.17 8.98
C ALA A 227 -10.55 8.00 7.59
N VAL A 228 -10.38 6.76 7.11
CA VAL A 228 -9.90 6.47 5.75
C VAL A 228 -10.85 7.08 4.71
N VAL A 229 -12.15 6.86 4.80
CA VAL A 229 -13.13 7.41 3.83
C VAL A 229 -13.11 8.94 3.84
N LYS A 230 -13.13 9.57 5.02
CA LYS A 230 -13.07 11.04 5.12
C LYS A 230 -11.75 11.59 4.56
N ALA A 231 -10.63 10.93 4.81
CA ALA A 231 -9.34 11.31 4.25
C ALA A 231 -9.30 11.15 2.71
N LEU A 232 -9.92 10.10 2.17
CA LEU A 232 -10.05 9.92 0.72
C LEU A 232 -10.89 11.01 0.06
N LEU A 233 -11.90 11.54 0.73
CA LEU A 233 -12.74 12.63 0.21
C LEU A 233 -12.01 13.98 0.12
N ILE A 234 -10.91 14.16 0.88
CA ILE A 234 -10.10 15.39 0.85
C ILE A 234 -8.80 15.24 0.03
N ALA A 235 -8.56 14.06 -0.55
CA ALA A 235 -7.40 13.78 -1.39
C ALA A 235 -7.37 14.73 -2.60
N LYS A 236 -6.21 15.28 -2.92
CA LYS A 236 -6.06 16.27 -4.01
C LYS A 236 -5.33 15.72 -5.23
N GLU A 237 -4.42 14.78 -5.01
CA GLU A 237 -3.48 14.36 -6.04
C GLU A 237 -3.53 12.84 -6.21
N GLU A 238 -3.21 12.08 -5.17
CA GLU A 238 -2.93 10.65 -5.30
C GLU A 238 -3.49 9.84 -4.13
N VAL A 239 -4.13 8.73 -4.47
CA VAL A 239 -4.50 7.69 -3.50
C VAL A 239 -3.78 6.41 -3.88
N ILE A 240 -2.97 5.92 -2.96
CA ILE A 240 -2.09 4.80 -3.17
C ILE A 240 -2.48 3.67 -2.20
N ARG A 241 -2.75 2.48 -2.75
CA ARG A 241 -3.12 1.27 -1.97
C ARG A 241 -2.72 0.00 -2.71
N HIS A 242 -2.47 -1.09 -1.97
CA HIS A 242 -2.03 -2.36 -2.56
C HIS A 242 -3.05 -2.91 -3.60
N PRO A 243 -2.62 -3.36 -4.80
CA PRO A 243 -3.51 -3.87 -5.85
C PRO A 243 -4.17 -5.21 -5.48
N ARG A 244 -5.20 -5.60 -6.24
CA ARG A 244 -5.87 -6.91 -6.10
C ARG A 244 -4.91 -8.04 -6.52
N TYR A 245 -4.86 -9.10 -5.72
CA TYR A 245 -4.16 -10.34 -6.06
C TYR A 245 -4.84 -11.05 -7.24
N ASN A 246 -4.05 -11.49 -8.22
CA ASN A 246 -4.52 -12.33 -9.33
C ASN A 246 -3.94 -13.73 -9.12
N THR A 247 -4.79 -14.73 -8.94
CA THR A 247 -4.44 -16.11 -8.54
C THR A 247 -3.78 -16.95 -9.64
N LYS A 248 -3.28 -16.33 -10.71
CA LYS A 248 -2.72 -17.04 -11.87
C LYS A 248 -1.24 -17.43 -11.73
N ASP A 249 -0.54 -16.93 -10.72
CA ASP A 249 0.91 -17.13 -10.54
C ASP A 249 1.23 -18.17 -9.45
N GLY A 250 0.77 -19.42 -9.61
CA GLY A 250 1.21 -20.58 -8.82
C GLY A 250 0.96 -20.52 -7.30
N LEU A 251 1.39 -21.58 -6.61
CA LEU A 251 1.40 -21.66 -5.15
C LEU A 251 2.62 -20.89 -4.61
N LEU A 252 2.43 -19.65 -4.20
CA LEU A 252 3.39 -18.96 -3.35
C LEU A 252 3.11 -19.33 -1.89
N LEU A 253 4.14 -19.80 -1.17
CA LEU A 253 4.06 -20.02 0.28
C LEU A 253 3.94 -18.70 1.07
N TRP A 254 4.27 -17.58 0.43
CA TRP A 254 4.32 -16.24 1.01
C TRP A 254 3.29 -15.31 0.35
N SER A 255 2.90 -14.25 1.04
CA SER A 255 1.98 -13.24 0.53
C SER A 255 2.48 -11.82 0.83
N HIS A 256 1.97 -10.86 0.07
CA HIS A 256 2.02 -9.46 0.45
C HIS A 256 0.94 -9.23 1.50
N HIS A 257 1.35 -8.98 2.74
CA HIS A 257 0.46 -8.99 3.91
C HIS A 257 0.24 -7.61 4.52
N GLU A 258 1.01 -6.61 4.08
CA GLU A 258 0.89 -5.24 4.54
C GLU A 258 -0.44 -4.59 4.11
N LYS A 259 -1.09 -3.90 5.03
CA LYS A 259 -2.28 -3.09 4.75
C LYS A 259 -1.90 -1.63 4.89
N MET A 260 -2.02 -0.88 3.79
CA MET A 260 -1.74 0.55 3.80
C MET A 260 -2.64 1.31 2.84
N VAL A 261 -2.97 2.55 3.22
CA VAL A 261 -3.55 3.57 2.36
C VAL A 261 -2.73 4.84 2.54
N VAL A 262 -2.17 5.35 1.45
CA VAL A 262 -1.39 6.60 1.46
C VAL A 262 -2.08 7.62 0.58
N ILE A 263 -2.26 8.84 1.10
CA ILE A 263 -2.97 9.94 0.45
C ILE A 263 -2.03 11.12 0.29
N ASP A 264 -1.85 11.56 -0.96
CA ASP A 264 -0.99 12.66 -1.39
C ASP A 264 0.46 12.55 -0.89
N GLU A 265 0.90 11.33 -0.56
CA GLU A 265 2.14 11.00 0.17
C GLU A 265 2.26 11.68 1.55
N LYS A 266 1.20 12.33 2.08
CA LYS A 266 1.26 13.13 3.31
C LYS A 266 0.53 12.51 4.50
N ILE A 267 -0.42 11.60 4.22
CA ILE A 267 -1.21 10.88 5.23
C ILE A 267 -1.08 9.40 4.90
N ALA A 268 -0.66 8.57 5.85
CA ALA A 268 -0.54 7.13 5.66
C ALA A 268 -1.23 6.37 6.79
N PHE A 269 -2.23 5.58 6.43
CA PHE A 269 -2.89 4.60 7.28
C PHE A 269 -2.16 3.26 7.13
N ILE A 270 -1.77 2.65 8.25
CA ILE A 270 -1.10 1.35 8.30
C ILE A 270 -1.62 0.54 9.51
N GLY A 271 -1.72 -0.79 9.40
CA GLY A 271 -2.21 -1.61 10.52
C GLY A 271 -2.55 -3.05 10.12
N GLY A 272 -3.32 -3.73 10.98
CA GLY A 272 -3.87 -5.07 10.71
C GLY A 272 -5.15 -5.07 9.87
N ILE A 273 -5.81 -3.90 9.76
CA ILE A 273 -7.14 -3.78 9.16
C ILE A 273 -7.08 -3.65 7.63
N ASP A 274 -7.50 -4.71 6.93
CA ASP A 274 -7.80 -4.69 5.51
C ASP A 274 -9.13 -3.96 5.21
N LEU A 275 -9.20 -3.25 4.08
CA LEU A 275 -10.47 -2.72 3.55
C LEU A 275 -11.26 -3.83 2.83
N CYS A 276 -11.83 -4.75 3.61
CA CYS A 276 -12.58 -5.89 3.09
C CYS A 276 -13.70 -6.35 4.05
N HIS A 277 -14.52 -7.30 3.59
CA HIS A 277 -15.65 -7.81 4.35
C HIS A 277 -15.27 -8.39 5.71
N GLY A 278 -16.10 -8.13 6.71
CA GLY A 278 -16.01 -8.64 8.07
C GLY A 278 -15.02 -7.89 8.97
N ARG A 279 -14.34 -6.84 8.48
CA ARG A 279 -13.33 -6.08 9.24
C ARG A 279 -13.88 -4.85 9.93
N TRP A 280 -15.04 -4.34 9.49
CA TRP A 280 -15.73 -3.28 10.21
C TRP A 280 -16.21 -3.83 11.55
N ASP A 281 -15.90 -3.18 12.67
CA ASP A 281 -16.48 -3.49 13.98
C ASP A 281 -16.27 -2.30 14.91
N ASP A 282 -17.00 -2.26 16.00
CA ASP A 282 -16.84 -1.25 17.04
C ASP A 282 -16.67 -1.90 18.42
N GLU A 283 -16.53 -1.08 19.46
CA GLU A 283 -16.31 -1.55 20.83
C GLU A 283 -17.42 -2.46 21.38
N HIS A 284 -18.59 -2.53 20.73
CA HIS A 284 -19.69 -3.38 21.15
C HIS A 284 -19.54 -4.82 20.68
N MET A 285 -18.67 -5.11 19.71
CA MET A 285 -18.35 -6.46 19.24
C MET A 285 -19.60 -7.32 18.99
N ARG A 286 -20.55 -6.78 18.23
CA ARG A 286 -21.90 -7.35 18.12
C ARG A 286 -21.84 -8.73 17.47
N LEU A 287 -22.42 -9.72 18.15
CA LEU A 287 -22.57 -11.09 17.62
C LEU A 287 -23.74 -11.23 16.64
N VAL A 288 -24.72 -10.34 16.73
CA VAL A 288 -26.00 -10.45 16.00
C VAL A 288 -26.38 -9.10 15.40
N ASP A 289 -26.88 -9.11 14.15
CA ASP A 289 -27.32 -7.93 13.41
C ASP A 289 -28.57 -8.26 12.57
N LEU A 290 -29.72 -8.30 13.26
CA LEU A 290 -31.02 -8.63 12.68
C LEU A 290 -31.85 -7.41 12.25
N GLY A 291 -31.38 -6.19 12.47
CA GLY A 291 -32.12 -4.95 12.18
C GLY A 291 -32.77 -4.30 13.42
N ASP A 292 -33.93 -3.68 13.25
CA ASP A 292 -34.59 -2.84 14.28
C ASP A 292 -34.97 -3.64 15.55
N LYS A 293 -34.42 -3.23 16.69
CA LYS A 293 -34.64 -3.84 18.01
C LYS A 293 -36.07 -3.67 18.54
N ASN A 294 -36.85 -2.75 17.97
CA ASN A 294 -38.24 -2.51 18.36
C ASN A 294 -39.24 -3.41 17.61
N ASP A 295 -38.77 -4.24 16.67
CA ASP A 295 -39.61 -5.25 16.06
C ASP A 295 -39.85 -6.41 17.05
N THR A 296 -41.06 -6.51 17.57
CA THR A 296 -41.48 -7.54 18.52
C THR A 296 -41.38 -8.96 17.96
N LYS A 297 -41.35 -9.15 16.64
CA LYS A 297 -41.09 -10.46 16.00
C LYS A 297 -39.62 -10.86 16.02
N LEU A 298 -38.69 -9.89 16.06
CA LEU A 298 -37.26 -10.15 16.10
C LEU A 298 -36.77 -10.48 17.51
N LYS A 299 -37.45 -10.00 18.56
CA LYS A 299 -37.06 -10.23 19.96
C LYS A 299 -36.98 -11.72 20.33
N SER A 300 -37.92 -12.55 19.90
CA SER A 300 -37.87 -14.01 20.10
C SER A 300 -36.74 -14.67 19.32
N ARG A 301 -36.31 -14.10 18.19
CA ARG A 301 -35.17 -14.59 17.41
C ARG A 301 -33.83 -14.25 18.06
N PHE A 302 -33.72 -13.11 18.73
CA PHE A 302 -32.55 -12.78 19.56
C PHE A 302 -32.37 -13.78 20.69
N ASP A 303 -33.46 -14.20 21.34
CA ASP A 303 -33.43 -15.20 22.41
C ASP A 303 -32.94 -16.56 21.87
N ILE A 304 -33.39 -16.99 20.68
CA ILE A 304 -32.93 -18.23 20.02
C ILE A 304 -31.43 -18.19 19.68
N VAL A 305 -30.94 -17.09 19.12
CA VAL A 305 -29.50 -16.98 18.80
C VAL A 305 -28.67 -16.94 20.09
N ALA A 306 -29.15 -16.25 21.13
CA ALA A 306 -28.50 -16.23 22.44
C ALA A 306 -28.45 -17.63 23.07
N GLU A 307 -29.52 -18.42 22.96
CA GLU A 307 -29.58 -19.82 23.39
C GLU A 307 -28.60 -20.69 22.60
N ASN A 308 -28.54 -20.56 21.27
CA ASN A 308 -27.60 -21.28 20.41
C ASN A 308 -26.13 -20.97 20.75
N VAL A 309 -25.81 -19.70 20.99
CA VAL A 309 -24.46 -19.26 21.41
C VAL A 309 -24.10 -19.81 22.79
N ALA A 310 -25.08 -19.90 23.70
CA ALA A 310 -24.88 -20.42 25.04
C ALA A 310 -24.76 -21.96 25.06
N SER A 311 -25.36 -22.66 24.09
CA SER A 311 -25.34 -24.11 24.00
C SER A 311 -24.04 -24.62 23.34
N ARG A 312 -23.34 -25.54 24.00
CA ARG A 312 -22.14 -26.23 23.44
C ARG A 312 -22.49 -27.55 22.73
N ASP A 313 -23.77 -27.86 22.57
CA ASP A 313 -24.24 -29.19 22.14
C ASP A 313 -24.80 -29.15 20.72
N ARG A 314 -24.11 -29.82 19.79
CA ARG A 314 -24.31 -29.71 18.33
C ARG A 314 -25.69 -30.21 17.89
N GLU A 315 -26.19 -31.26 18.55
CA GLU A 315 -27.49 -31.89 18.27
C GLU A 315 -28.68 -30.98 18.63
N THR A 316 -28.53 -30.21 19.71
CA THR A 316 -29.55 -29.25 20.17
C THR A 316 -29.62 -28.05 19.22
N VAL A 317 -28.46 -27.57 18.73
CA VAL A 317 -28.35 -26.49 17.76
C VAL A 317 -28.96 -26.90 16.41
N GLU A 318 -28.67 -28.10 15.89
CA GLU A 318 -29.25 -28.59 14.62
C GLU A 318 -30.78 -28.68 14.69
N THR A 319 -31.32 -29.16 15.81
CA THR A 319 -32.78 -29.25 16.01
C THR A 319 -33.45 -27.87 16.08
N ALA A 320 -32.80 -26.91 16.77
CA ALA A 320 -33.25 -25.51 16.82
C ALA A 320 -33.15 -24.81 15.46
N GLN A 321 -32.09 -25.11 14.67
CA GLN A 321 -31.90 -24.63 13.31
C GLN A 321 -33.01 -25.12 12.38
N ILE A 322 -33.31 -26.43 12.36
CA ILE A 322 -34.37 -27.02 11.52
C ILE A 322 -35.74 -26.42 11.85
N THR A 323 -36.03 -26.22 13.13
CA THR A 323 -37.31 -25.65 13.58
C THR A 323 -37.46 -24.19 13.14
N THR A 324 -36.37 -23.42 13.23
CA THR A 324 -36.35 -22.01 12.84
C THR A 324 -36.44 -21.82 11.32
N VAL A 325 -35.75 -22.65 10.53
CA VAL A 325 -35.85 -22.65 9.06
C VAL A 325 -37.28 -22.96 8.62
N ARG A 326 -37.91 -24.01 9.20
CA ARG A 326 -39.31 -24.35 8.92
C ARG A 326 -40.28 -23.21 9.28
N THR A 327 -40.02 -22.52 10.39
CA THR A 327 -40.84 -21.36 10.83
C THR A 327 -40.67 -20.19 9.87
N ALA A 328 -39.45 -19.94 9.38
CA ALA A 328 -39.15 -18.86 8.43
C ALA A 328 -39.72 -19.14 7.02
N GLU A 329 -39.70 -20.41 6.56
CA GLU A 329 -40.38 -20.85 5.34
C GLU A 329 -41.91 -20.66 5.44
N GLN A 330 -42.52 -21.08 6.56
CA GLN A 330 -43.95 -20.92 6.81
C GLN A 330 -44.39 -19.45 6.86
N ALA A 331 -43.50 -18.56 7.30
CA ALA A 331 -43.72 -17.12 7.29
C ALA A 331 -43.50 -16.47 5.91
N GLY A 332 -43.04 -17.22 4.90
CA GLY A 332 -42.75 -16.72 3.55
C GLY A 332 -41.51 -15.80 3.47
N GLU A 333 -40.67 -15.80 4.52
CA GLU A 333 -39.50 -14.93 4.62
C GLU A 333 -38.28 -15.50 3.89
N ILE A 334 -38.24 -16.82 3.71
CA ILE A 334 -37.21 -17.55 2.96
C ILE A 334 -37.88 -18.54 2.00
N SER A 335 -37.26 -18.77 0.84
CA SER A 335 -37.62 -19.86 -0.06
C SER A 335 -36.44 -20.82 -0.15
N VAL A 336 -36.62 -22.03 0.37
CA VAL A 336 -35.67 -23.13 0.20
C VAL A 336 -36.03 -23.87 -1.08
N LYS A 337 -35.13 -23.87 -2.06
CA LYS A 337 -35.25 -24.75 -3.22
C LYS A 337 -34.49 -26.04 -2.94
N THR A 338 -35.21 -27.14 -2.77
CA THR A 338 -34.64 -28.49 -2.83
C THR A 338 -34.36 -28.80 -4.30
N GLY A 339 -33.10 -28.73 -4.72
CA GLY A 339 -32.69 -29.12 -6.06
C GLY A 339 -32.65 -30.65 -6.20
N ILE A 340 -33.80 -31.30 -6.28
CA ILE A 340 -33.88 -32.68 -6.78
C ILE A 340 -34.20 -32.56 -8.27
N LYS A 341 -33.25 -32.92 -9.13
CA LYS A 341 -33.57 -33.36 -10.48
C LYS A 341 -33.89 -34.85 -10.36
N ASP A 342 -35.12 -35.22 -10.68
CA ASP A 342 -35.52 -36.59 -10.90
C ASP A 342 -34.83 -37.08 -12.20
N ASP A 343 -33.58 -37.51 -12.10
CA ASP A 343 -32.94 -38.30 -13.14
C ASP A 343 -32.86 -39.75 -12.62
N GLU A 344 -33.81 -40.57 -13.07
CA GLU A 344 -33.74 -42.02 -12.98
C GLU A 344 -32.50 -42.51 -13.77
N ASP A 345 -31.79 -43.48 -13.21
CA ASP A 345 -30.66 -44.25 -13.78
C ASP A 345 -29.25 -43.62 -13.73
N SER A 346 -28.49 -43.92 -12.66
CA SER A 346 -27.20 -44.64 -12.75
C SER A 346 -26.55 -44.79 -11.37
N ASP A 347 -26.17 -46.03 -11.06
CA ASP A 347 -25.37 -46.42 -9.89
C ASP A 347 -23.98 -45.80 -9.98
N ASP A 348 -23.67 -44.84 -9.10
CA ASP A 348 -22.30 -44.53 -8.68
C ASP A 348 -22.34 -43.89 -7.29
N GLU A 349 -21.73 -44.57 -6.30
CA GLU A 349 -21.46 -44.06 -4.95
C GLU A 349 -20.63 -42.77 -5.01
N LYS A 350 -21.30 -41.62 -5.02
CA LYS A 350 -20.68 -40.32 -4.75
C LYS A 350 -21.08 -39.83 -3.37
N ILE A 351 -20.04 -39.63 -2.57
CA ILE A 351 -19.99 -38.95 -1.28
C ILE A 351 -20.97 -37.76 -1.27
N LEU A 352 -21.91 -37.79 -0.33
CA LEU A 352 -22.84 -36.71 0.01
C LEU A 352 -22.06 -35.46 0.42
N GLU A 353 -21.71 -34.59 -0.53
CA GLU A 353 -21.52 -33.18 -0.20
C GLU A 353 -22.89 -32.63 0.20
N GLU A 354 -23.06 -32.34 1.49
CA GLU A 354 -24.22 -31.64 2.05
C GLU A 354 -24.40 -30.28 1.35
N GLN A 355 -25.17 -30.26 0.26
CA GLN A 355 -25.62 -29.04 -0.39
C GLN A 355 -26.70 -28.40 0.49
N GLN A 356 -26.28 -27.57 1.44
CA GLN A 356 -27.20 -26.76 2.26
C GLN A 356 -27.92 -25.70 1.40
N PRO A 357 -29.20 -25.40 1.71
CA PRO A 357 -30.06 -24.59 0.85
C PRO A 357 -29.59 -23.15 0.69
N ILE A 358 -29.62 -22.67 -0.56
CA ILE A 358 -29.43 -21.26 -0.89
C ILE A 358 -30.69 -20.50 -0.49
N ILE A 359 -30.59 -19.70 0.57
CA ILE A 359 -31.69 -18.89 1.09
C ILE A 359 -31.65 -17.52 0.42
N ASN A 360 -32.60 -17.26 -0.47
CA ASN A 360 -32.85 -15.94 -1.01
C ASN A 360 -33.69 -15.14 -0.02
N THR A 361 -33.07 -14.34 0.84
CA THR A 361 -33.78 -13.29 1.58
C THR A 361 -34.17 -12.17 0.60
N THR A 362 -35.42 -11.73 0.61
CA THR A 362 -35.92 -10.66 -0.26
C THR A 362 -35.15 -9.34 -0.03
N PRO A 363 -34.62 -8.66 -1.07
CA PRO A 363 -33.75 -7.48 -0.94
C PRO A 363 -34.37 -6.21 -0.33
N GLU A 364 -35.69 -6.19 -0.11
CA GLU A 364 -36.47 -4.98 0.16
C GLU A 364 -36.89 -4.81 1.62
N LEU A 365 -37.00 -5.88 2.42
CA LEU A 365 -37.19 -5.75 3.85
C LEU A 365 -35.82 -5.58 4.53
N ASP A 366 -35.63 -4.38 5.09
CA ASP A 366 -34.76 -4.10 6.23
C ASP A 366 -33.39 -3.45 5.98
N ARG A 367 -33.33 -2.54 5.00
CA ARG A 367 -32.14 -1.72 4.69
C ARG A 367 -31.87 -0.55 5.65
N LYS A 368 -32.71 -0.28 6.66
CA LYS A 368 -32.60 0.96 7.46
C LYS A 368 -31.83 0.85 8.78
N HIS A 369 -31.51 -0.35 9.28
CA HIS A 369 -30.93 -0.49 10.64
C HIS A 369 -29.91 -1.63 10.81
N ARG A 370 -29.23 -2.06 9.74
CA ARG A 370 -28.19 -3.10 9.82
C ARG A 370 -26.81 -2.50 9.69
N TYR A 371 -25.88 -3.01 10.48
CA TYR A 371 -24.46 -2.60 10.46
C TYR A 371 -23.67 -3.37 9.40
N PHE A 372 -23.93 -4.67 9.26
CA PHE A 372 -23.16 -5.60 8.44
C PHE A 372 -24.00 -6.05 7.25
N ILE A 373 -23.80 -5.49 6.07
CA ILE A 373 -24.64 -5.77 4.89
C ILE A 373 -24.11 -6.97 4.11
N GLY A 374 -24.97 -7.95 3.82
CA GLY A 374 -24.66 -9.08 2.94
C GLY A 374 -23.46 -9.88 3.44
N LYS A 375 -22.45 -10.02 2.56
CA LYS A 375 -21.20 -10.74 2.87
C LYS A 375 -20.41 -10.11 4.03
N ASP A 376 -20.73 -8.89 4.46
CA ASP A 376 -20.06 -8.27 5.60
C ASP A 376 -20.47 -8.90 6.96
N TYR A 377 -21.63 -9.57 7.01
CA TYR A 377 -22.01 -10.41 8.14
C TYR A 377 -21.34 -11.78 7.96
N ALA A 378 -20.19 -11.95 8.59
CA ALA A 378 -19.28 -13.06 8.33
C ALA A 378 -18.91 -13.83 9.61
N ASN A 379 -18.68 -15.13 9.45
CA ASN A 379 -18.06 -15.98 10.45
C ASN A 379 -17.16 -17.00 9.74
N ALA A 380 -15.84 -16.80 9.87
CA ALA A 380 -14.84 -17.57 9.14
C ALA A 380 -14.72 -19.03 9.63
N TYR A 381 -15.16 -19.34 10.84
CA TYR A 381 -15.18 -20.72 11.35
C TYR A 381 -16.36 -21.53 10.81
N GLU A 382 -17.44 -20.84 10.47
CA GLU A 382 -18.66 -21.47 9.98
C GLU A 382 -18.60 -21.66 8.47
N LYS A 383 -18.20 -20.61 7.75
CA LYS A 383 -18.18 -20.64 6.30
C LYS A 383 -17.24 -19.60 5.72
N ASP A 384 -16.42 -20.05 4.77
CA ASP A 384 -15.63 -19.15 3.93
C ASP A 384 -16.52 -18.35 2.96
N PHE A 385 -16.02 -17.18 2.56
CA PHE A 385 -16.67 -16.34 1.56
C PHE A 385 -16.88 -17.10 0.24
N LYS A 386 -18.08 -16.97 -0.33
CA LYS A 386 -18.44 -17.48 -1.67
C LYS A 386 -19.20 -16.39 -2.43
N GLU A 387 -19.06 -16.39 -3.76
CA GLU A 387 -19.80 -15.51 -4.67
C GLU A 387 -19.69 -14.04 -4.28
N LEU A 388 -18.47 -13.52 -4.25
CA LEU A 388 -18.16 -12.16 -3.80
C LEU A 388 -18.69 -11.08 -4.77
N GLU A 389 -19.05 -11.46 -6.00
CA GLU A 389 -19.70 -10.60 -6.97
C GLU A 389 -21.07 -10.13 -6.48
N ASP A 390 -21.80 -10.99 -5.76
CA ASP A 390 -23.05 -10.65 -5.10
C ASP A 390 -22.82 -10.27 -3.62
N PHE A 391 -22.11 -9.16 -3.41
CA PHE A 391 -21.69 -8.74 -2.08
C PHE A 391 -22.83 -8.38 -1.12
N ARG A 392 -24.05 -8.15 -1.64
CA ARG A 392 -25.21 -7.75 -0.84
C ARG A 392 -26.03 -8.93 -0.32
N SER A 393 -25.83 -10.13 -0.85
CA SER A 393 -26.50 -11.32 -0.34
C SER A 393 -25.81 -11.88 0.88
N ASP A 394 -26.62 -12.35 1.81
CA ASP A 394 -26.13 -13.14 2.94
C ASP A 394 -25.72 -14.52 2.43
N TYR A 395 -24.66 -15.07 3.03
CA TYR A 395 -24.18 -16.44 2.74
C TYR A 395 -24.24 -17.35 3.98
N ILE A 396 -24.60 -16.76 5.12
CA ILE A 396 -24.88 -17.39 6.41
C ILE A 396 -26.22 -16.89 6.94
N ILE A 397 -26.93 -17.74 7.70
CA ILE A 397 -28.27 -17.44 8.19
C ILE A 397 -28.16 -16.67 9.52
N ARG A 398 -28.42 -15.36 9.50
CA ARG A 398 -28.23 -14.45 10.65
C ARG A 398 -28.99 -14.84 11.92
N THR A 399 -30.14 -15.49 11.77
CA THR A 399 -30.98 -15.96 12.89
C THR A 399 -30.49 -17.24 13.53
N LEU A 400 -29.45 -17.87 12.97
CA LEU A 400 -28.91 -19.15 13.43
C LEU A 400 -27.43 -19.06 13.77
N VAL A 401 -26.69 -18.30 12.97
CA VAL A 401 -25.25 -18.19 13.06
C VAL A 401 -24.88 -16.78 13.51
N PRO A 402 -24.23 -16.61 14.68
CA PRO A 402 -23.67 -15.32 15.06
C PRO A 402 -22.51 -14.97 14.11
N ARG A 403 -22.35 -13.68 13.83
CA ARG A 403 -21.11 -13.23 13.19
C ARG A 403 -19.94 -13.36 14.16
N MET A 404 -18.74 -13.46 13.61
CA MET A 404 -17.50 -13.41 14.38
C MET A 404 -17.05 -11.95 14.51
N PRO A 405 -16.97 -11.38 15.73
CA PRO A 405 -16.42 -10.05 15.93
C PRO A 405 -14.98 -9.92 15.44
N TRP A 406 -14.61 -8.71 15.04
CA TRP A 406 -13.28 -8.42 14.52
C TRP A 406 -12.62 -7.32 15.36
N HIS A 407 -11.75 -7.75 16.25
CA HIS A 407 -10.87 -6.86 17.02
C HIS A 407 -9.53 -6.73 16.33
N ASP A 408 -9.07 -5.50 16.12
CA ASP A 408 -7.84 -5.21 15.37
C ASP A 408 -7.34 -3.80 15.65
N GLU A 409 -6.09 -3.51 15.28
CA GLU A 409 -5.43 -2.23 15.52
C GLU A 409 -4.87 -1.65 14.22
N ALA A 410 -4.97 -0.33 14.10
CA ALA A 410 -4.34 0.42 13.02
C ALA A 410 -3.88 1.79 13.51
N LEU A 411 -3.11 2.49 12.69
CA LEU A 411 -2.67 3.84 12.98
C LEU A 411 -2.62 4.68 11.70
N VAL A 412 -2.70 5.99 11.87
CA VAL A 412 -2.39 6.98 10.83
C VAL A 412 -1.17 7.80 11.26
N VAL A 413 -0.27 8.03 10.32
CA VAL A 413 0.90 8.90 10.44
C VAL A 413 0.87 9.97 9.37
N PHE A 414 1.54 11.08 9.66
CA PHE A 414 1.54 12.26 8.82
C PHE A 414 2.96 12.65 8.41
N GLY A 415 3.07 13.49 7.39
CA GLY A 415 4.30 14.18 7.05
C GLY A 415 5.41 13.23 6.59
N GLN A 416 6.59 13.28 7.24
CA GLN A 416 7.79 12.59 6.74
C GLN A 416 7.62 11.07 6.88
N THR A 417 6.95 10.61 7.94
CA THR A 417 6.66 9.19 8.13
C THR A 417 5.66 8.69 7.10
N ALA A 418 4.68 9.50 6.68
CA ALA A 418 3.83 9.13 5.53
C ALA A 418 4.64 9.04 4.23
N ARG A 419 5.59 9.97 4.05
CA ARG A 419 6.76 9.96 3.14
C ARG A 419 7.38 8.58 2.99
N ASP A 420 7.80 8.08 4.13
CA ASP A 420 8.51 6.82 4.26
C ASP A 420 7.62 5.65 3.79
N VAL A 421 6.35 5.59 4.25
CA VAL A 421 5.38 4.57 3.80
C VAL A 421 5.13 4.65 2.28
N ALA A 422 4.97 5.87 1.74
CA ALA A 422 4.80 6.09 0.31
C ALA A 422 6.00 5.56 -0.49
N ARG A 423 7.22 5.85 -0.03
CA ARG A 423 8.46 5.37 -0.65
C ARG A 423 8.49 3.84 -0.75
N HIS A 424 8.06 3.12 0.29
CA HIS A 424 7.94 1.65 0.23
C HIS A 424 6.91 1.20 -0.82
N PHE A 425 5.75 1.86 -0.90
CA PHE A 425 4.77 1.55 -1.94
C PHE A 425 5.34 1.79 -3.34
N ILE A 426 5.91 2.96 -3.58
CA ILE A 426 6.47 3.38 -4.87
C ILE A 426 7.53 2.37 -5.33
N GLN A 427 8.44 1.98 -4.44
CA GLN A 427 9.43 0.94 -4.71
C GLN A 427 8.78 -0.34 -5.22
N ARG A 428 7.73 -0.81 -4.54
CA ARG A 428 7.01 -2.04 -4.90
C ARG A 428 6.23 -1.93 -6.19
N TRP A 429 5.52 -0.84 -6.37
CA TRP A 429 4.74 -0.57 -7.57
C TRP A 429 5.63 -0.58 -8.81
N ASN A 430 6.74 0.16 -8.78
CA ASN A 430 7.65 0.29 -9.91
C ASN A 430 8.24 -1.08 -10.32
N ILE A 431 8.52 -1.95 -9.35
CA ILE A 431 8.95 -3.33 -9.64
C ILE A 431 7.85 -4.12 -10.33
N HIS A 432 6.63 -4.13 -9.77
CA HIS A 432 5.52 -4.88 -10.34
C HIS A 432 5.16 -4.38 -11.74
N LYS A 433 5.26 -3.05 -11.96
CA LYS A 433 5.15 -2.46 -13.29
C LYS A 433 6.22 -3.04 -14.21
N CYS A 434 7.49 -3.05 -13.82
CA CYS A 434 8.55 -3.65 -14.64
C CYS A 434 8.32 -5.13 -14.95
N GLU A 435 7.86 -5.91 -13.97
CA GLU A 435 7.69 -7.35 -14.14
C GLU A 435 6.52 -7.70 -15.07
N LYS A 436 5.37 -7.06 -14.88
CA LYS A 436 4.10 -7.51 -15.46
C LYS A 436 3.44 -6.51 -16.41
N TYR A 437 3.78 -5.22 -16.31
CA TYR A 437 3.05 -4.12 -16.96
C TYR A 437 3.97 -3.08 -17.59
N LEU A 438 5.19 -3.47 -18.01
CA LEU A 438 6.23 -2.54 -18.45
C LEU A 438 5.72 -1.63 -19.59
N ASN A 439 5.13 -2.25 -20.61
CA ASN A 439 4.60 -1.57 -21.80
C ASN A 439 3.14 -1.11 -21.65
N ASN A 440 2.55 -1.19 -20.45
CA ASN A 440 1.18 -0.78 -20.21
C ASN A 440 1.16 0.63 -19.60
N ASN A 441 0.79 1.61 -20.41
CA ASN A 441 0.77 3.02 -20.04
C ASN A 441 -0.38 3.38 -19.08
N LEU A 442 -1.35 2.47 -18.85
CA LEU A 442 -2.37 2.64 -17.80
C LEU A 442 -1.77 2.57 -16.39
N TYR A 443 -0.58 1.99 -16.26
CA TYR A 443 0.13 1.88 -14.99
C TYR A 443 1.40 2.73 -15.10
N PRO A 444 1.43 4.00 -14.66
CA PRO A 444 2.62 4.84 -14.76
C PRO A 444 3.70 4.40 -13.75
N PHE A 445 4.96 4.76 -13.97
CA PHE A 445 5.94 4.72 -12.88
C PHE A 445 5.62 5.81 -11.87
N LEU A 446 5.77 5.51 -10.59
CA LEU A 446 5.55 6.46 -9.51
C LEU A 446 6.88 7.07 -9.06
N LEU A 447 6.85 8.35 -8.70
CA LEU A 447 8.01 9.12 -8.26
C LEU A 447 7.77 9.61 -6.83
N PRO A 448 8.73 9.46 -5.90
CA PRO A 448 8.59 10.02 -4.55
C PRO A 448 8.56 11.55 -4.57
N LYS A 449 7.63 12.16 -3.84
CA LYS A 449 7.65 13.62 -3.60
C LYS A 449 8.79 14.04 -2.68
N SER A 450 9.21 15.30 -2.78
CA SER A 450 10.34 15.87 -2.04
C SER A 450 10.08 16.12 -0.55
N TYR A 451 11.00 15.70 0.31
CA TYR A 451 10.87 15.85 1.77
C TYR A 451 10.96 17.31 2.25
N ASP A 452 11.31 18.25 1.38
CA ASP A 452 11.41 19.68 1.70
C ASP A 452 10.03 20.33 1.97
N ASP A 453 8.98 19.86 1.27
CA ASP A 453 7.60 20.41 1.35
C ASP A 453 6.69 19.63 2.34
N VAL A 454 7.27 19.04 3.37
CA VAL A 454 6.52 18.18 4.29
C VAL A 454 5.76 18.97 5.37
N GLU A 455 6.19 20.19 5.69
CA GLU A 455 5.60 20.95 6.77
C GLU A 455 4.24 21.56 6.36
N ASP A 456 3.25 21.30 7.22
CA ASP A 456 1.94 21.96 7.40
C ASP A 456 0.69 21.58 6.57
N LEU A 457 0.75 21.09 5.34
CA LEU A 457 -0.50 20.91 4.56
C LEU A 457 -1.47 19.80 5.03
N ALA A 458 -0.99 18.75 5.72
CA ALA A 458 -1.85 17.72 6.30
C ALA A 458 -2.19 17.97 7.79
N VAL A 459 -1.45 18.87 8.45
CA VAL A 459 -1.61 19.22 9.86
C VAL A 459 -2.78 20.19 10.08
N GLU A 460 -3.19 20.93 9.05
CA GLU A 460 -4.34 21.84 9.15
C GLU A 460 -5.69 21.10 9.11
N ASN A 461 -5.77 19.97 8.40
CA ASN A 461 -7.04 19.32 8.04
C ASN A 461 -7.27 17.94 8.70
N TRP A 462 -6.40 17.48 9.61
CA TRP A 462 -6.67 16.22 10.32
C TRP A 462 -8.00 16.22 11.08
N ARG A 463 -8.47 17.42 11.47
CA ARG A 463 -9.77 17.62 12.12
C ARG A 463 -10.95 17.25 11.22
N ASP A 464 -10.76 17.24 9.91
CA ASP A 464 -11.83 16.91 8.96
C ASP A 464 -12.11 15.40 8.91
N PHE A 465 -11.16 14.58 9.36
CA PHE A 465 -11.27 13.12 9.26
C PHE A 465 -10.98 12.34 10.54
N LEU A 466 -10.39 12.95 11.57
CA LEU A 466 -10.20 12.31 12.88
C LEU A 466 -11.20 12.84 13.92
N GLU A 467 -11.74 11.93 14.74
CA GLU A 467 -12.60 12.29 15.87
C GLU A 467 -11.82 12.81 17.08
N GLY A 468 -10.56 12.37 17.23
CA GLY A 468 -9.70 12.71 18.35
C GLY A 468 -8.43 13.46 17.94
N GLN A 469 -7.76 14.05 18.93
CA GLN A 469 -6.52 14.78 18.71
C GLN A 469 -5.35 13.80 18.48
N PRO A 470 -4.55 13.97 17.40
CA PRO A 470 -3.34 13.19 17.19
C PRO A 470 -2.25 13.52 18.22
N PHE A 471 -1.38 12.56 18.48
CA PHE A 471 -0.25 12.67 19.39
C PHE A 471 1.03 13.02 18.64
N ARG A 472 1.94 13.73 19.30
CA ARG A 472 3.31 13.97 18.80
C ARG A 472 4.22 12.85 19.29
N VAL A 473 4.83 12.13 18.35
CA VAL A 473 5.67 10.96 18.60
C VAL A 473 6.94 10.98 17.77
N ASN A 474 7.94 10.22 18.20
CA ASN A 474 9.05 9.86 17.33
C ASN A 474 8.67 8.58 16.61
N ALA A 475 8.55 8.63 15.29
CA ALA A 475 8.06 7.53 14.47
C ALA A 475 9.17 6.99 13.55
N GLN A 476 9.17 5.69 13.29
CA GLN A 476 10.10 5.06 12.34
C GLN A 476 9.34 3.98 11.59
N CYS A 477 9.37 4.03 10.26
CA CYS A 477 8.81 2.94 9.46
C CYS A 477 9.72 1.72 9.56
N VAL A 478 9.12 0.53 9.64
CA VAL A 478 9.83 -0.75 9.65
C VAL A 478 9.07 -1.72 8.75
N ARG A 479 9.76 -2.70 8.18
CA ARG A 479 9.17 -3.65 7.22
C ARG A 479 9.86 -5.01 7.25
N SER A 480 9.20 -5.97 6.59
CA SER A 480 9.75 -7.27 6.26
C SER A 480 9.70 -7.44 4.75
N VAL A 481 10.85 -7.38 4.08
CA VAL A 481 10.95 -7.48 2.62
C VAL A 481 12.17 -8.29 2.20
N GLY A 482 12.14 -8.78 0.97
CA GLY A 482 13.20 -9.58 0.38
C GLY A 482 13.17 -9.64 -1.15
N PRO A 483 14.07 -10.43 -1.75
CA PRO A 483 14.23 -10.52 -3.20
C PRO A 483 12.93 -10.77 -3.96
N TRP A 484 12.09 -11.69 -3.49
CA TRP A 484 10.81 -12.00 -4.16
C TRP A 484 9.81 -10.85 -4.12
N SER A 485 9.82 -10.05 -3.04
CA SER A 485 8.76 -9.08 -2.77
C SER A 485 9.05 -7.68 -3.32
N VAL A 486 10.34 -7.29 -3.34
CA VAL A 486 10.80 -5.94 -3.69
C VAL A 486 12.12 -5.96 -4.50
N ARG A 487 12.54 -7.11 -5.02
CA ARG A 487 13.79 -7.27 -5.78
C ARG A 487 15.05 -6.71 -5.11
N THR A 488 15.09 -6.69 -3.78
CA THR A 488 16.31 -6.30 -3.06
C THR A 488 17.32 -7.45 -3.06
N LYS A 489 18.61 -7.14 -3.22
CA LYS A 489 19.73 -8.10 -3.11
C LYS A 489 19.81 -8.79 -1.75
N SER A 490 19.30 -8.13 -0.71
CA SER A 490 19.30 -8.60 0.67
C SER A 490 17.91 -8.50 1.30
N MET A 491 17.68 -9.30 2.34
CA MET A 491 16.48 -9.21 3.16
C MET A 491 16.54 -7.98 4.07
N GLU A 492 15.37 -7.43 4.39
CA GLU A 492 15.17 -6.50 5.50
C GLU A 492 14.12 -7.10 6.45
N SER A 493 14.50 -7.20 7.72
CA SER A 493 13.67 -7.74 8.81
C SER A 493 13.57 -6.73 9.96
N SER A 494 13.43 -5.44 9.64
CA SER A 494 13.45 -4.35 10.63
C SER A 494 12.29 -4.43 11.63
N ILE A 495 11.14 -5.04 11.26
CA ILE A 495 10.06 -5.38 12.21
C ILE A 495 10.57 -6.35 13.29
N HIS A 496 11.23 -7.43 12.87
CA HIS A 496 11.77 -8.44 13.80
C HIS A 496 12.79 -7.83 14.77
N ASN A 497 13.72 -7.04 14.23
CA ASN A 497 14.74 -6.34 15.02
C ASN A 497 14.11 -5.36 16.03
N THR A 498 13.01 -4.71 15.65
CA THR A 498 12.24 -3.83 16.54
C THR A 498 11.67 -4.62 17.71
N TYR A 499 10.98 -5.73 17.45
CA TYR A 499 10.45 -6.60 18.51
C TYR A 499 11.53 -7.04 19.50
N ILE A 500 12.66 -7.58 18.99
CA ILE A 500 13.79 -7.97 19.84
C ILE A 500 14.23 -6.82 20.74
N GLN A 501 14.53 -5.67 20.15
CA GLN A 501 15.13 -4.56 20.90
C GLN A 501 14.12 -3.92 21.86
N MET A 502 12.83 -3.86 21.53
CA MET A 502 11.81 -3.29 22.41
C MET A 502 11.48 -4.21 23.59
N ILE A 503 11.41 -5.53 23.37
CA ILE A 503 11.26 -6.50 24.46
C ILE A 503 12.47 -6.44 25.39
N ASP A 504 13.69 -6.44 24.83
CA ASP A 504 14.90 -6.35 25.64
C ASP A 504 15.02 -5.02 26.38
N ALA A 505 14.54 -3.91 25.81
CA ALA A 505 14.59 -2.60 26.47
C ALA A 505 13.47 -2.34 27.49
N ALA A 506 12.40 -3.15 27.49
CA ALA A 506 11.23 -2.95 28.35
C ALA A 506 11.64 -2.90 29.83
N LYS A 507 11.00 -2.05 30.65
CA LYS A 507 11.37 -1.88 32.08
C LYS A 507 10.32 -2.44 33.04
N HIS A 508 9.04 -2.29 32.71
CA HIS A 508 7.93 -2.53 33.64
C HIS A 508 6.96 -3.59 33.16
N PHE A 509 6.46 -3.46 31.93
CA PHE A 509 5.59 -4.47 31.36
C PHE A 509 5.72 -4.52 29.84
N ILE A 510 5.20 -5.59 29.25
CA ILE A 510 4.97 -5.74 27.82
C ILE A 510 3.49 -6.10 27.66
N TYR A 511 2.84 -5.56 26.63
CA TYR A 511 1.49 -5.95 26.23
C TYR A 511 1.56 -6.44 24.78
N ILE A 512 1.00 -7.61 24.49
CA ILE A 512 1.02 -8.21 23.16
C ILE A 512 -0.39 -8.63 22.78
N GLU A 513 -0.97 -7.93 21.80
CA GLU A 513 -2.07 -8.44 21.00
C GLU A 513 -1.55 -8.84 19.63
N ASN A 514 -1.80 -10.09 19.23
CA ASN A 514 -1.39 -10.57 17.92
C ASN A 514 -2.27 -11.73 17.48
N GLN A 515 -2.59 -11.80 16.18
CA GLN A 515 -3.33 -12.92 15.60
C GLN A 515 -2.57 -14.25 15.78
N PHE A 516 -1.24 -14.21 15.77
CA PHE A 516 -0.38 -15.38 15.91
C PHE A 516 0.61 -15.21 17.05
N PHE A 517 0.83 -16.28 17.80
CA PHE A 517 1.88 -16.36 18.82
C PHE A 517 2.73 -17.62 18.64
N ILE A 518 3.32 -17.76 17.46
CA ILE A 518 4.16 -18.90 17.08
C ILE A 518 5.62 -18.54 17.35
N ILE A 519 6.06 -18.81 18.59
CA ILE A 519 7.42 -18.54 19.04
C ILE A 519 7.93 -19.78 19.77
N ILE A 520 9.16 -20.23 19.48
CA ILE A 520 9.81 -21.36 20.15
C ILE A 520 11.28 -21.01 20.33
N ALA A 521 11.79 -21.16 21.56
CA ALA A 521 13.20 -20.94 21.86
C ALA A 521 14.05 -22.11 21.34
N GLN A 522 15.14 -21.82 20.64
CA GLN A 522 16.14 -22.80 20.19
C GLN A 522 15.60 -23.94 19.30
N ASP A 523 14.62 -23.64 18.45
CA ASP A 523 14.03 -24.60 17.51
C ASP A 523 14.68 -24.56 16.12
N SER A 524 14.67 -25.68 15.39
CA SER A 524 15.24 -25.78 14.04
C SER A 524 14.30 -25.33 12.93
N VAL A 525 12.98 -25.29 13.19
CA VAL A 525 11.92 -24.94 12.25
C VAL A 525 11.45 -23.50 12.49
N VAL A 526 11.21 -23.12 13.75
CA VAL A 526 10.80 -21.77 14.15
C VAL A 526 12.03 -20.93 14.45
N GLN A 527 12.36 -20.01 13.54
CA GLN A 527 13.64 -19.27 13.57
C GLN A 527 13.56 -17.88 14.23
N ASN A 528 12.37 -17.39 14.56
CA ASN A 528 12.23 -16.06 15.15
C ASN A 528 12.70 -16.06 16.62
N GLN A 529 13.44 -15.03 17.04
CA GLN A 529 14.07 -14.95 18.36
C GLN A 529 13.17 -14.30 19.45
N ILE A 530 11.87 -14.14 19.20
CA ILE A 530 10.97 -13.43 20.13
C ILE A 530 10.87 -14.20 21.45
N ALA A 531 10.75 -15.53 21.40
CA ALA A 531 10.75 -16.39 22.59
C ALA A 531 12.02 -16.23 23.42
N ASP A 532 13.19 -16.27 22.78
CA ASP A 532 14.49 -16.15 23.45
C ASP A 532 14.65 -14.82 24.18
N VAL A 533 14.15 -13.72 23.58
CA VAL A 533 14.26 -12.39 24.16
C VAL A 533 13.25 -12.18 25.28
N LEU A 534 12.00 -12.66 25.12
CA LEU A 534 11.00 -12.64 26.20
C LEU A 534 11.51 -13.41 27.42
N PHE A 535 12.01 -14.63 27.21
CA PHE A 535 12.55 -15.45 28.27
C PHE A 535 13.70 -14.75 29.01
N ARG A 536 14.72 -14.25 28.28
CA ARG A 536 15.83 -13.49 28.87
C ARG A 536 15.36 -12.25 29.61
N ARG A 537 14.32 -11.57 29.11
CA ARG A 537 13.78 -10.38 29.76
C ARG A 537 13.11 -10.72 31.08
N ILE A 538 12.34 -11.80 31.16
CA ILE A 538 11.71 -12.30 32.39
C ILE A 538 12.78 -12.75 33.39
N GLU A 539 13.75 -13.55 32.93
CA GLU A 539 14.86 -14.01 33.75
C GLU A 539 15.63 -12.83 34.35
N ARG A 540 15.88 -11.77 33.57
CA ARG A 540 16.52 -10.54 34.06
C ARG A 540 15.69 -9.85 35.14
N ALA A 541 14.36 -9.76 35.00
CA ALA A 541 13.50 -9.20 36.04
C ALA A 541 13.57 -10.03 37.33
N HIS A 542 13.46 -11.35 37.21
CA HIS A 542 13.54 -12.28 38.35
C HIS A 542 14.89 -12.17 39.07
N LYS A 543 16.01 -12.18 38.33
CA LYS A 543 17.36 -12.11 38.88
C LYS A 543 17.62 -10.83 39.68
N TYR A 544 17.04 -9.71 39.26
CA TYR A 544 17.21 -8.42 39.93
C TYR A 544 16.05 -8.05 40.86
N ASP A 545 15.13 -8.99 41.13
CA ASP A 545 13.95 -8.80 41.98
C ASP A 545 13.12 -7.56 41.59
N VAL A 546 12.94 -7.36 40.28
CA VAL A 546 12.15 -6.26 39.72
C VAL A 546 10.79 -6.79 39.28
N TYR A 547 9.73 -6.11 39.73
CA TYR A 547 8.37 -6.42 39.29
C TYR A 547 8.21 -6.16 37.78
N PHE A 548 7.80 -7.19 37.04
CA PHE A 548 7.64 -7.14 35.59
C PHE A 548 6.42 -7.94 35.14
N ILE A 549 5.56 -7.32 34.33
CA ILE A 549 4.31 -7.93 33.83
C ILE A 549 4.45 -8.23 32.32
N ILE A 550 3.90 -9.35 31.86
CA ILE A 550 3.70 -9.64 30.44
C ILE A 550 2.22 -9.97 30.24
#